data_AF-T1JWY7-F1
#
_entry.id   AF-T1JWY7-F1
#
_cell.length_a   1.000
_cell.length_b   1.000
_cell.length_c   1.000
_cell.angle_alpha   90.00
_cell.angle_beta   90.00
_cell.angle_gamma   90.00
#
_symmetry.space_group_name_H-M   'P 1'
#
loop_
_entity.id
_entity.type
_entity.pdbx_description
1 polymer ?
#
loop_
_entity_poly.entity_id
_entity_poly.type
_entity_poly.pdbx_seq_one_letter_code
_entity_poly.pdbx_strand_id
1 'polypeptide(L)'
;MTKSRGLNRYVKKVSIPFLYSNPIGKFLLTEEVANIWTHFKDPYKNNELVKRAKDVLEDIKDPLRRYYISTIPQAKFYKGLLLQGYMISPMFLSNLEDLTIHSADVFLVSYPRSGTTWTEEVLSCIISDADPAYLSIDLHERVVHLEVGAPFRHESIVETLDSPRLLATHLPFQYCPKQLRNLKCKVILVLRNPKDQLVSYYHFHETAGFLGGKRHPWNKFFECYLQGHLVYGSWFDHTKTWWEEAKKHPDKILVITYEEMQTDLAKMVKIIGEFLGKPVKEETLPKIINHCSFSTMKRNKAVNRSEVPVKGLFDNQSKSFMRSGRIGDWMSHFSPGQVEIFDEIYEEKMAGTGLTLTFTAEETSRVMAEKGRVINQFVDCKPNAEEKENL
;
A
#
# COMPACT_ATOMS: atom_id res chain seq x y z
N MET A 1 -12.89 -6.53 -22.62
CA MET A 1 -13.13 -5.14 -22.14
C MET A 1 -14.59 -4.68 -21.93
N THR A 2 -15.66 -5.42 -22.29
CA THR A 2 -17.04 -4.85 -22.29
C THR A 2 -18.02 -5.36 -21.23
N LYS A 3 -17.83 -6.54 -20.61
CA LYS A 3 -18.84 -7.11 -19.69
C LYS A 3 -18.68 -6.72 -18.20
N SER A 4 -17.47 -6.48 -17.69
CA SER A 4 -17.25 -6.06 -16.29
C SER A 4 -17.45 -4.55 -16.06
N ARG A 5 -17.19 -3.72 -17.08
CA ARG A 5 -17.37 -2.25 -17.02
C ARG A 5 -18.83 -1.82 -16.80
N GLY A 6 -19.80 -2.62 -17.24
CA GLY A 6 -21.23 -2.32 -17.12
C GLY A 6 -21.70 -2.26 -15.67
N LEU A 7 -21.27 -3.21 -14.82
CA LEU A 7 -21.73 -3.31 -13.44
C LEU A 7 -21.14 -2.20 -12.55
N ASN A 8 -19.86 -1.84 -12.76
CA ASN A 8 -19.20 -0.75 -12.03
C ASN A 8 -19.87 0.62 -12.29
N ARG A 9 -20.48 0.84 -13.47
CA ARG A 9 -21.14 2.11 -13.80
C ARG A 9 -22.41 2.36 -12.96
N TYR A 10 -23.10 1.29 -12.52
CA TYR A 10 -24.30 1.41 -11.67
C TYR A 10 -23.99 1.50 -10.16
N VAL A 11 -22.79 1.11 -9.73
CA VAL A 11 -22.35 1.17 -8.32
C VAL A 11 -21.65 2.49 -7.97
N LYS A 12 -21.38 3.37 -8.96
CA LYS A 12 -20.55 4.60 -8.80
C LYS A 12 -21.09 5.68 -7.83
N LYS A 13 -22.16 5.46 -7.06
CA LYS A 13 -22.69 6.43 -6.06
C LYS A 13 -23.34 5.80 -4.83
N VAL A 14 -22.85 4.66 -4.35
CA VAL A 14 -23.36 4.06 -3.10
C VAL A 14 -22.66 4.68 -1.89
N SER A 15 -23.31 4.80 -0.73
CA SER A 15 -22.70 5.34 0.50
C SER A 15 -22.23 4.23 1.44
N ILE A 16 -21.23 4.49 2.29
CA ILE A 16 -20.81 3.54 3.35
C ILE A 16 -22.00 3.11 4.22
N PRO A 17 -22.87 4.03 4.72
CA PRO A 17 -24.04 3.63 5.49
C PRO A 17 -24.99 2.71 4.72
N PHE A 18 -25.18 2.95 3.42
CA PHE A 18 -26.00 2.04 2.61
C PHE A 18 -25.35 0.65 2.55
N LEU A 19 -24.06 0.56 2.22
CA LEU A 19 -23.37 -0.73 2.07
C LEU A 19 -23.31 -1.55 3.37
N TYR A 20 -23.03 -0.91 4.50
CA TYR A 20 -22.67 -1.61 5.73
C TYR A 20 -23.74 -1.59 6.82
N SER A 21 -24.74 -0.71 6.73
CA SER A 21 -25.82 -0.59 7.72
C SER A 21 -27.19 -1.02 7.20
N ASN A 22 -27.41 -1.08 5.89
CA ASN A 22 -28.67 -1.52 5.28
C ASN A 22 -28.65 -3.03 4.93
N PRO A 23 -29.71 -3.81 5.20
CA PRO A 23 -29.78 -5.23 4.81
C PRO A 23 -29.55 -5.49 3.32
N ILE A 24 -30.08 -4.63 2.43
CA ILE A 24 -29.89 -4.72 0.97
C ILE A 24 -28.44 -4.41 0.60
N GLY A 25 -27.82 -3.41 1.23
CA GLY A 25 -26.41 -3.10 1.00
C GLY A 25 -25.49 -4.24 1.46
N LYS A 26 -25.76 -4.83 2.63
CA LYS A 26 -25.05 -6.00 3.13
C LYS A 26 -25.20 -7.22 2.22
N PHE A 27 -26.40 -7.40 1.65
CA PHE A 27 -26.64 -8.46 0.67
C PHE A 27 -25.72 -8.30 -0.54
N LEU A 28 -25.56 -7.07 -1.04
CA LEU A 28 -24.64 -6.84 -2.16
C LEU A 28 -23.20 -7.25 -1.79
N LEU A 29 -22.73 -7.05 -0.54
CA LEU A 29 -21.34 -7.26 -0.09
C LEU A 29 -20.87 -8.73 -0.17
N THR A 30 -21.76 -9.65 -0.55
CA THR A 30 -21.48 -11.08 -0.61
C THR A 30 -20.87 -11.46 -1.97
N GLU A 31 -19.79 -12.26 -1.94
CA GLU A 31 -19.07 -12.63 -3.17
C GLU A 31 -19.73 -13.79 -3.94
N GLU A 32 -20.61 -14.56 -3.30
CA GLU A 32 -21.29 -15.70 -3.91
C GLU A 32 -22.69 -15.35 -4.41
N VAL A 33 -22.92 -15.46 -5.72
CA VAL A 33 -24.27 -15.40 -6.32
C VAL A 33 -24.92 -16.79 -6.39
N ALA A 34 -24.17 -17.85 -6.04
CA ALA A 34 -24.57 -19.23 -6.32
C ALA A 34 -25.72 -19.75 -5.45
N ASN A 35 -25.92 -19.21 -4.24
CA ASN A 35 -26.99 -19.69 -3.36
C ASN A 35 -27.48 -18.61 -2.38
N ILE A 36 -28.76 -18.26 -2.41
CA ILE A 36 -29.39 -17.33 -1.45
C ILE A 36 -29.16 -17.75 0.01
N TRP A 37 -29.01 -19.04 0.29
CA TRP A 37 -28.79 -19.55 1.65
C TRP A 37 -27.38 -19.29 2.20
N THR A 38 -26.34 -19.14 1.37
CA THR A 38 -25.00 -18.76 1.86
C THR A 38 -24.92 -17.30 2.29
N HIS A 39 -25.85 -16.45 1.85
CA HIS A 39 -25.94 -15.03 2.25
C HIS A 39 -26.35 -14.84 3.71
N PHE A 40 -27.01 -15.84 4.31
CA PHE A 40 -27.36 -15.83 5.73
C PHE A 40 -26.26 -16.41 6.63
N LYS A 41 -25.18 -16.97 6.04
CA LYS A 41 -24.03 -17.43 6.82
C LYS A 41 -23.14 -16.24 7.16
N ASP A 42 -22.89 -16.04 8.45
CA ASP A 42 -21.92 -15.05 8.92
C ASP A 42 -20.52 -15.48 8.46
N PRO A 43 -19.82 -14.74 7.57
CA PRO A 43 -18.53 -15.16 7.02
C PRO A 43 -17.39 -15.20 8.05
N TYR A 44 -17.63 -14.68 9.25
CA TYR A 44 -16.71 -14.75 10.38
C TYR A 44 -17.00 -15.94 11.30
N LYS A 45 -18.18 -16.57 11.18
CA LYS A 45 -18.54 -17.71 12.02
C LYS A 45 -17.70 -18.92 11.63
N ASN A 46 -17.01 -19.50 12.62
CA ASN A 46 -16.05 -20.60 12.44
C ASN A 46 -14.86 -20.25 11.53
N ASN A 47 -14.57 -18.96 11.32
CA ASN A 47 -13.42 -18.51 10.54
C ASN A 47 -12.22 -18.30 11.47
N GLU A 48 -11.23 -19.17 11.40
CA GLU A 48 -10.03 -19.09 12.25
C GLU A 48 -9.06 -18.00 11.78
N LEU A 49 -9.09 -17.68 10.47
CA LEU A 49 -8.17 -16.74 9.84
C LEU A 49 -8.65 -15.30 9.97
N VAL A 50 -9.96 -15.06 9.87
CA VAL A 50 -10.54 -13.71 9.82
C VAL A 50 -11.54 -13.51 10.96
N LYS A 51 -11.27 -12.54 11.84
CA LYS A 51 -12.13 -12.21 12.99
C LYS A 51 -12.56 -10.74 12.93
N ARG A 52 -13.78 -10.42 13.37
CA ARG A 52 -14.17 -9.02 13.58
C ARG A 52 -13.45 -8.51 14.82
N ALA A 53 -12.86 -7.33 14.75
CA ALA A 53 -12.11 -6.79 15.87
C ALA A 53 -13.00 -6.55 17.10
N LYS A 54 -14.28 -6.18 16.89
CA LYS A 54 -15.26 -6.02 17.97
C LYS A 54 -15.52 -7.31 18.76
N ASP A 55 -15.40 -8.48 18.13
CA ASP A 55 -15.71 -9.78 18.73
C ASP A 55 -14.57 -10.25 19.66
N VAL A 56 -13.39 -9.62 19.58
CA VAL A 56 -12.19 -9.95 20.38
C VAL A 56 -11.62 -8.73 21.12
N LEU A 57 -12.32 -7.59 21.10
CA LEU A 57 -11.80 -6.31 21.61
C LEU A 57 -11.57 -6.33 23.13
N GLU A 58 -12.39 -7.09 23.86
CA GLU A 58 -12.29 -7.24 25.31
C GLU A 58 -11.00 -7.97 25.71
N ASP A 59 -10.57 -8.95 24.90
CA ASP A 59 -9.36 -9.76 25.11
C ASP A 59 -8.05 -8.97 24.93
N ILE A 60 -8.10 -7.80 24.28
CA ILE A 60 -6.92 -6.97 23.99
C ILE A 60 -6.48 -6.21 25.23
N LYS A 61 -5.54 -6.79 25.99
CA LYS A 61 -5.08 -6.24 27.28
C LYS A 61 -4.52 -4.81 27.18
N ASP A 62 -3.75 -4.51 26.13
CA ASP A 62 -3.12 -3.22 25.94
C ASP A 62 -4.17 -2.09 25.75
N PRO A 63 -4.24 -1.11 26.67
CA PRO A 63 -5.23 -0.04 26.60
C PRO A 63 -5.07 0.87 25.37
N LEU A 64 -3.84 1.13 24.93
CA LEU A 64 -3.56 1.98 23.77
C LEU A 64 -3.97 1.28 22.48
N ARG A 65 -3.68 -0.03 22.37
CA ARG A 65 -4.13 -0.86 21.25
C ARG A 65 -5.65 -0.96 21.20
N ARG A 66 -6.30 -1.21 22.34
CA ARG A 66 -7.77 -1.25 22.45
C ARG A 66 -8.40 0.09 22.05
N TYR A 67 -7.83 1.20 22.54
CA TYR A 67 -8.22 2.54 22.13
C TYR A 67 -8.18 2.68 20.61
N TYR A 68 -7.03 2.40 19.99
CA TYR A 68 -6.87 2.56 18.55
C TYR A 68 -7.86 1.68 17.77
N ILE A 69 -8.01 0.41 18.12
CA ILE A 69 -8.93 -0.48 17.40
C ILE A 69 -10.38 0.00 17.51
N SER A 70 -10.81 0.48 18.69
CA SER A 70 -12.15 1.05 18.87
C SER A 70 -12.44 2.26 17.96
N THR A 71 -11.39 2.88 17.41
CA THR A 71 -11.50 4.00 16.50
C THR A 71 -11.73 3.61 15.04
N ILE A 72 -11.41 2.37 14.68
CA ILE A 72 -11.43 1.90 13.29
C ILE A 72 -12.77 1.20 13.02
N PRO A 73 -13.63 1.76 12.15
CA PRO A 73 -14.95 1.21 11.92
C PRO A 73 -14.87 -0.14 11.22
N GLN A 74 -15.64 -1.10 11.71
CA GLN A 74 -15.73 -2.46 11.19
C GLN A 74 -14.39 -3.21 11.12
N ALA A 75 -13.37 -2.78 11.89
CA ALA A 75 -12.03 -3.35 11.86
C ALA A 75 -12.03 -4.87 11.98
N LYS A 76 -11.03 -5.50 11.35
CA LYS A 76 -10.92 -6.96 11.25
C LYS A 76 -9.50 -7.38 11.57
N PHE A 77 -9.36 -8.60 12.03
CA PHE A 77 -8.09 -9.28 12.14
C PHE A 77 -7.98 -10.33 11.04
N TYR A 78 -6.86 -10.35 10.33
CA TYR A 78 -6.47 -11.43 9.43
C TYR A 78 -5.20 -12.08 9.96
N LYS A 79 -5.28 -13.34 10.42
CA LYS A 79 -4.17 -14.06 11.08
C LYS A 79 -3.53 -13.23 12.22
N GLY A 80 -4.33 -12.42 12.93
CA GLY A 80 -3.87 -11.53 14.00
C GLY A 80 -3.39 -10.13 13.56
N LEU A 81 -3.23 -9.88 12.25
CA LEU A 81 -2.94 -8.55 11.71
C LEU A 81 -4.19 -7.68 11.71
N LEU A 82 -4.09 -6.48 12.28
CA LEU A 82 -5.19 -5.51 12.26
C LEU A 82 -5.32 -4.90 10.86
N LEU A 83 -6.51 -5.02 10.28
CA LEU A 83 -6.89 -4.42 9.01
C LEU A 83 -8.10 -3.48 9.18
N GLN A 84 -8.23 -2.54 8.25
CA GLN A 84 -9.41 -1.69 8.12
C GLN A 84 -10.68 -2.52 7.84
N GLY A 85 -11.84 -1.96 8.18
CA GLY A 85 -13.09 -2.72 8.09
C GLY A 85 -13.80 -2.66 6.75
N TYR A 86 -13.91 -1.45 6.19
CA TYR A 86 -14.57 -1.24 4.92
C TYR A 86 -13.67 -1.65 3.74
N MET A 87 -14.32 -2.13 2.68
CA MET A 87 -13.69 -2.48 1.39
C MET A 87 -12.75 -3.68 1.47
N ILE A 88 -12.86 -4.49 2.52
CA ILE A 88 -12.11 -5.74 2.71
C ILE A 88 -13.10 -6.90 2.77
N SER A 89 -13.05 -7.82 1.81
CA SER A 89 -13.87 -9.05 1.84
C SER A 89 -13.25 -10.05 2.82
N PRO A 90 -13.99 -10.52 3.85
CA PRO A 90 -13.51 -11.58 4.73
C PRO A 90 -13.34 -12.92 3.99
N MET A 91 -14.16 -13.17 2.95
CA MET A 91 -14.05 -14.38 2.14
C MET A 91 -12.76 -14.36 1.31
N PHE A 92 -12.50 -13.25 0.63
CA PHE A 92 -11.27 -13.05 -0.11
C PHE A 92 -10.04 -13.20 0.79
N LEU A 93 -10.05 -12.62 1.99
CA LEU A 93 -8.95 -12.79 2.95
C LEU A 93 -8.75 -14.26 3.38
N SER A 94 -9.83 -15.02 3.54
CA SER A 94 -9.74 -16.45 3.85
C SER A 94 -9.11 -17.26 2.72
N ASN A 95 -9.33 -16.87 1.46
CA ASN A 95 -8.79 -17.54 0.28
C ASN A 95 -7.46 -16.93 -0.21
N LEU A 96 -7.01 -15.82 0.40
CA LEU A 96 -5.86 -15.03 -0.06
C LEU A 96 -4.58 -15.85 -0.17
N GLU A 97 -4.41 -16.85 0.70
CA GLU A 97 -3.24 -17.74 0.70
C GLU A 97 -3.04 -18.44 -0.65
N ASP A 98 -4.15 -18.84 -1.28
CA ASP A 98 -4.19 -19.66 -2.50
C ASP A 98 -4.39 -18.83 -3.78
N LEU A 99 -4.38 -17.50 -3.67
CA LEU A 99 -4.53 -16.60 -4.81
C LEU A 99 -3.53 -16.93 -5.93
N THR A 100 -4.05 -17.08 -7.15
CA THR A 100 -3.23 -17.38 -8.33
C THR A 100 -2.53 -16.11 -8.84
N ILE A 101 -1.19 -16.15 -8.84
CA ILE A 101 -0.32 -15.10 -9.34
C ILE A 101 0.32 -15.57 -10.65
N HIS A 102 0.37 -14.69 -11.64
CA HIS A 102 0.95 -14.95 -12.94
C HIS A 102 2.38 -14.40 -12.97
N SER A 103 3.26 -15.03 -13.73
CA SER A 103 4.67 -14.59 -13.82
C SER A 103 4.82 -13.20 -14.45
N ALA A 104 3.87 -12.79 -15.28
CA ALA A 104 3.80 -11.47 -15.90
C ALA A 104 3.20 -10.38 -14.98
N ASP A 105 2.69 -10.74 -13.81
CA ASP A 105 2.16 -9.74 -12.87
C ASP A 105 3.28 -8.83 -12.37
N VAL A 106 2.90 -7.61 -11.99
CA VAL A 106 3.77 -6.67 -11.30
C VAL A 106 3.10 -6.27 -10.00
N PHE A 107 3.77 -6.57 -8.89
CA PHE A 107 3.30 -6.21 -7.56
C PHE A 107 3.97 -4.94 -7.07
N LEU A 108 3.17 -3.99 -6.62
CA LEU A 108 3.63 -2.84 -5.85
C LEU A 108 3.39 -3.10 -4.36
N VAL A 109 4.46 -3.08 -3.58
CA VAL A 109 4.41 -3.27 -2.13
C VAL A 109 4.86 -1.98 -1.46
N SER A 110 4.13 -1.57 -0.44
CA SER A 110 4.53 -0.43 0.39
C SER A 110 3.83 -0.49 1.73
N TYR A 111 4.45 -0.01 2.80
CA TYR A 111 3.64 0.35 3.96
C TYR A 111 2.75 1.55 3.60
N PRO A 112 1.53 1.69 4.16
CA PRO A 112 0.67 2.82 3.83
C PRO A 112 1.40 4.15 3.93
N ARG A 113 1.13 5.04 2.95
CA ARG A 113 1.67 6.41 2.90
C ARG A 113 3.16 6.53 2.55
N SER A 114 3.77 5.47 2.03
CA SER A 114 5.14 5.49 1.50
C SER A 114 5.27 5.91 0.03
N GLY A 115 4.19 6.35 -0.64
CA GLY A 115 4.25 6.78 -2.04
C GLY A 115 3.47 5.90 -3.03
N THR A 116 2.66 4.97 -2.54
CA THR A 116 1.94 3.96 -3.32
C THR A 116 1.21 4.55 -4.53
N THR A 117 0.32 5.53 -4.34
CA THR A 117 -0.43 6.16 -5.45
C THR A 117 0.45 6.79 -6.52
N TRP A 118 1.62 7.31 -6.14
CA TRP A 118 2.55 7.87 -7.09
C TRP A 118 3.22 6.79 -7.93
N THR A 119 3.69 5.72 -7.28
CA THR A 119 4.31 4.59 -7.97
C THR A 119 3.29 3.83 -8.82
N GLU A 120 2.05 3.66 -8.37
CA GLU A 120 0.95 3.06 -9.17
C GLU A 120 0.75 3.81 -10.49
N GLU A 121 0.78 5.15 -10.45
CA GLU A 121 0.64 5.98 -11.65
C GLU A 121 1.84 5.85 -12.57
N VAL A 122 3.06 5.88 -12.02
CA VAL A 122 4.30 5.64 -12.77
C VAL A 122 4.27 4.28 -13.46
N LEU A 123 3.87 3.22 -12.75
CA LEU A 123 3.77 1.88 -13.32
C LEU A 123 2.74 1.80 -14.43
N SER A 124 1.60 2.45 -14.25
CA SER A 124 0.58 2.53 -15.29
C SER A 124 1.08 3.24 -16.53
N CYS A 125 1.82 4.34 -16.38
CA CYS A 125 2.47 5.02 -17.50
C CYS A 125 3.49 4.11 -18.21
N ILE A 126 4.34 3.39 -17.47
CA ILE A 126 5.35 2.49 -18.07
C ILE A 126 4.67 1.33 -18.81
N ILE A 127 3.74 0.63 -18.18
CA ILE A 127 3.05 -0.53 -18.76
C ILE A 127 2.19 -0.14 -19.98
N SER A 128 1.65 1.08 -20.02
CA SER A 128 0.84 1.55 -21.15
C SER A 128 1.61 2.35 -22.21
N ASP A 129 2.94 2.55 -22.05
CA ASP A 129 3.72 3.50 -22.88
C ASP A 129 3.09 4.91 -22.90
N ALA A 130 2.56 5.33 -21.75
CA ALA A 130 1.82 6.56 -21.52
C ALA A 130 0.59 6.77 -22.44
N ASP A 131 -0.11 5.68 -22.80
CA ASP A 131 -1.35 5.75 -23.58
C ASP A 131 -2.43 6.56 -22.85
N PRO A 132 -2.88 7.71 -23.41
CA PRO A 132 -3.91 8.54 -22.80
C PRO A 132 -5.25 7.82 -22.59
N ALA A 133 -5.60 6.87 -23.47
CA ALA A 133 -6.85 6.12 -23.34
C ALA A 133 -6.82 5.22 -22.10
N TYR A 134 -5.70 4.53 -21.87
CA TYR A 134 -5.48 3.75 -20.66
C TYR A 134 -5.44 4.64 -19.40
N LEU A 135 -4.68 5.74 -19.43
CA LEU A 135 -4.49 6.64 -18.28
C LEU A 135 -5.76 7.44 -17.90
N SER A 136 -6.75 7.50 -18.79
CA SER A 136 -8.08 8.07 -18.49
C SER A 136 -8.93 7.20 -17.55
N ILE A 137 -8.57 5.91 -17.40
CA ILE A 137 -9.23 4.99 -16.48
C ILE A 137 -8.81 5.34 -15.05
N ASP A 138 -9.76 5.27 -14.11
CA ASP A 138 -9.49 5.53 -12.70
C ASP A 138 -8.36 4.62 -12.16
N LEU A 139 -7.45 5.17 -11.36
CA LEU A 139 -6.25 4.45 -10.92
C LEU A 139 -6.55 3.14 -10.19
N HIS A 140 -7.61 3.12 -9.37
CA HIS A 140 -8.04 1.94 -8.63
C HIS A 140 -8.65 0.84 -9.51
N GLU A 141 -9.01 1.15 -10.76
CA GLU A 141 -9.41 0.15 -11.78
C GLU A 141 -8.19 -0.33 -12.59
N ARG A 142 -7.09 0.45 -12.63
CA ARG A 142 -5.83 0.08 -13.30
C ARG A 142 -4.90 -0.74 -12.41
N VAL A 143 -4.82 -0.39 -11.13
CA VAL A 143 -4.00 -1.07 -10.13
C VAL A 143 -4.89 -1.53 -9.00
N VAL A 144 -5.08 -2.84 -8.89
CA VAL A 144 -5.99 -3.42 -7.90
C VAL A 144 -5.21 -3.78 -6.63
N HIS A 145 -5.67 -3.23 -5.50
CA HIS A 145 -5.14 -3.58 -4.18
C HIS A 145 -5.73 -4.93 -3.74
N LEU A 146 -4.88 -5.87 -3.32
CA LEU A 146 -5.33 -7.22 -2.99
C LEU A 146 -6.34 -7.19 -1.84
N GLU A 147 -5.96 -6.65 -0.69
CA GLU A 147 -6.76 -6.71 0.52
C GLU A 147 -7.80 -5.59 0.62
N VAL A 148 -7.70 -4.56 -0.23
CA VAL A 148 -8.64 -3.42 -0.29
C VAL A 148 -9.18 -3.27 -1.69
N GLY A 149 -10.46 -3.54 -1.91
CA GLY A 149 -11.02 -3.33 -3.24
C GLY A 149 -12.52 -3.32 -3.29
N ALA A 150 -13.06 -3.79 -4.41
CA ALA A 150 -14.49 -3.70 -4.63
C ALA A 150 -15.22 -4.44 -3.50
N PRO A 151 -16.33 -3.88 -2.99
CA PRO A 151 -17.10 -4.57 -1.99
C PRO A 151 -17.76 -5.85 -2.53
N PHE A 152 -17.76 -6.03 -3.85
CA PHE A 152 -18.47 -7.07 -4.59
C PHE A 152 -17.54 -7.70 -5.61
N ARG A 153 -17.46 -9.04 -5.63
CA ARG A 153 -16.71 -9.83 -6.63
C ARG A 153 -15.25 -9.38 -6.78
N HIS A 154 -14.59 -9.09 -5.66
CA HIS A 154 -13.23 -8.57 -5.67
C HIS A 154 -12.27 -9.60 -6.27
N GLU A 155 -12.41 -10.86 -5.87
CA GLU A 155 -11.65 -11.98 -6.45
C GLU A 155 -11.80 -12.04 -7.98
N SER A 156 -13.03 -12.02 -8.47
CA SER A 156 -13.30 -12.05 -9.91
C SER A 156 -12.73 -10.81 -10.64
N ILE A 157 -12.69 -9.65 -9.98
CA ILE A 157 -12.04 -8.46 -10.56
C ILE A 157 -10.55 -8.72 -10.72
N VAL A 158 -9.87 -9.21 -9.68
CA VAL A 158 -8.43 -9.54 -9.72
C VAL A 158 -8.12 -10.60 -10.80
N GLU A 159 -8.98 -11.60 -10.97
CA GLU A 159 -8.82 -12.66 -11.97
C GLU A 159 -9.07 -12.20 -13.42
N THR A 160 -9.93 -11.19 -13.62
CA THR A 160 -10.33 -10.73 -14.96
C THR A 160 -9.55 -9.53 -15.47
N LEU A 161 -8.54 -9.06 -14.73
CA LEU A 161 -7.61 -8.03 -15.19
C LEU A 161 -6.80 -8.54 -16.39
N ASP A 162 -6.65 -7.66 -17.39
CA ASP A 162 -5.78 -7.92 -18.53
C ASP A 162 -4.31 -8.03 -18.05
N SER A 163 -3.56 -8.97 -18.63
CA SER A 163 -2.13 -9.14 -18.32
C SER A 163 -1.26 -8.19 -19.16
N PRO A 164 -0.12 -7.67 -18.63
CA PRO A 164 0.37 -7.86 -17.26
C PRO A 164 -0.51 -7.13 -16.24
N ARG A 165 -0.90 -7.81 -15.16
CA ARG A 165 -1.74 -7.22 -14.12
C ARG A 165 -0.88 -6.33 -13.23
N LEU A 166 -1.36 -5.12 -12.97
CA LEU A 166 -0.80 -4.26 -11.92
C LEU A 166 -1.56 -4.51 -10.62
N LEU A 167 -0.86 -5.05 -9.63
CA LEU A 167 -1.42 -5.38 -8.33
C LEU A 167 -0.67 -4.62 -7.24
N ALA A 168 -1.35 -4.27 -6.16
CA ALA A 168 -0.72 -3.60 -5.03
C ALA A 168 -1.13 -4.24 -3.69
N THR A 169 -0.29 -4.10 -2.68
CA THR A 169 -0.61 -4.54 -1.32
C THR A 169 0.18 -3.76 -0.27
N HIS A 170 -0.42 -3.62 0.91
CA HIS A 170 0.17 -3.11 2.13
C HIS A 170 0.46 -4.22 3.17
N LEU A 171 0.25 -5.47 2.79
CA LEU A 171 0.47 -6.61 3.70
C LEU A 171 1.97 -6.81 3.99
N PRO A 172 2.34 -7.04 5.26
CA PRO A 172 3.66 -7.55 5.58
C PRO A 172 3.90 -8.90 4.90
N PHE A 173 5.15 -9.20 4.55
CA PHE A 173 5.53 -10.33 3.69
C PHE A 173 4.86 -11.65 4.08
N GLN A 174 4.83 -11.98 5.38
CA GLN A 174 4.27 -13.22 5.90
C GLN A 174 2.74 -13.36 5.76
N TYR A 175 2.02 -12.26 5.49
CA TYR A 175 0.57 -12.26 5.28
C TYR A 175 0.19 -12.32 3.80
N CYS A 176 1.16 -12.19 2.89
CA CYS A 176 0.93 -12.24 1.46
C CYS A 176 0.58 -13.66 0.96
N PRO A 177 -0.11 -13.78 -0.19
CA PRO A 177 -0.37 -15.06 -0.86
C PRO A 177 0.90 -15.90 -1.01
N LYS A 178 0.77 -17.23 -0.95
CA LYS A 178 1.92 -18.15 -1.07
C LYS A 178 2.72 -17.91 -2.34
N GLN A 179 2.05 -17.69 -3.47
CA GLN A 179 2.72 -17.46 -4.74
C GLN A 179 3.48 -16.12 -4.80
N LEU A 180 3.08 -15.12 -4.01
CA LEU A 180 3.78 -13.83 -3.90
C LEU A 180 5.02 -13.99 -3.02
N ARG A 181 4.87 -14.71 -1.89
CA ARG A 181 6.00 -15.04 -1.01
C ARG A 181 7.06 -15.89 -1.71
N ASN A 182 6.66 -16.71 -2.67
CA ASN A 182 7.56 -17.47 -3.55
C ASN A 182 8.10 -16.66 -4.74
N LEU A 183 7.80 -15.36 -4.82
CA LEU A 183 8.30 -14.42 -5.84
C LEU A 183 8.10 -14.92 -7.28
N LYS A 184 6.91 -15.47 -7.57
CA LYS A 184 6.55 -15.96 -8.91
C LYS A 184 6.55 -14.86 -9.99
N CYS A 185 6.42 -13.60 -9.56
CA CYS A 185 6.37 -12.41 -10.42
C CYS A 185 7.36 -11.34 -9.92
N LYS A 186 7.45 -10.20 -10.62
CA LYS A 186 8.27 -9.07 -10.19
C LYS A 186 7.54 -8.25 -9.11
N VAL A 187 8.30 -7.74 -8.16
CA VAL A 187 7.83 -6.89 -7.06
C VAL A 187 8.61 -5.58 -7.04
N ILE A 188 7.91 -4.47 -6.79
CA ILE A 188 8.49 -3.17 -6.53
C ILE A 188 8.14 -2.79 -5.10
N LEU A 189 9.16 -2.73 -4.24
CA LEU A 189 9.03 -2.31 -2.86
C LEU A 189 9.32 -0.82 -2.75
N VAL A 190 8.34 -0.05 -2.27
CA VAL A 190 8.49 1.38 -2.02
C VAL A 190 8.66 1.63 -0.54
N LEU A 191 9.82 2.20 -0.19
CA LEU A 191 10.14 2.65 1.15
C LEU A 191 10.02 4.16 1.24
N ARG A 192 9.81 4.66 2.46
CA ARG A 192 9.81 6.08 2.77
C ARG A 192 10.38 6.24 4.17
N ASN A 193 11.07 7.33 4.44
CA ASN A 193 11.53 7.62 5.78
C ASN A 193 10.34 7.58 6.77
N PRO A 194 10.47 6.89 7.90
CA PRO A 194 9.32 6.59 8.74
C PRO A 194 8.79 7.81 9.50
N LYS A 195 9.59 8.88 9.67
CA LYS A 195 9.15 10.11 10.32
C LYS A 195 8.13 10.86 9.45
N ASP A 196 8.43 11.09 8.17
CA ASP A 196 7.47 11.69 7.23
C ASP A 196 6.29 10.77 6.95
N GLN A 197 6.54 9.46 6.87
CA GLN A 197 5.47 8.49 6.67
C GLN A 197 4.48 8.57 7.83
N LEU A 198 4.94 8.56 9.09
CA LEU A 198 4.10 8.69 10.29
C LEU A 198 3.24 9.95 10.25
N VAL A 199 3.81 11.12 9.95
CA VAL A 199 3.03 12.36 9.79
C VAL A 199 1.99 12.24 8.68
N SER A 200 2.38 11.66 7.54
CA SER A 200 1.41 11.45 6.46
C SER A 200 0.31 10.47 6.86
N TYR A 201 0.59 9.46 7.67
CA TYR A 201 -0.38 8.46 8.09
C TYR A 201 -1.33 9.01 9.15
N TYR A 202 -0.83 9.84 10.06
CA TYR A 202 -1.64 10.59 11.00
C TYR A 202 -2.71 11.44 10.30
N HIS A 203 -2.32 12.25 9.32
CA HIS A 203 -3.28 13.06 8.54
C HIS A 203 -4.18 12.21 7.65
N PHE A 204 -3.74 11.02 7.25
CA PHE A 204 -4.58 10.12 6.47
C PHE A 204 -5.70 9.50 7.31
N HIS A 205 -5.45 9.17 8.58
CA HIS A 205 -6.50 8.71 9.51
C HIS A 205 -7.58 9.78 9.76
N GLU A 206 -7.20 11.05 9.68
CA GLU A 206 -8.13 12.17 9.81
C GLU A 206 -9.12 12.25 8.65
N THR A 207 -8.69 11.89 7.43
CA THR A 207 -9.52 12.04 6.22
C THR A 207 -10.12 10.73 5.72
N ALA A 208 -9.49 9.58 5.99
CA ALA A 208 -9.96 8.28 5.54
C ALA A 208 -11.04 7.74 6.48
N GLY A 209 -12.30 7.75 6.03
CA GLY A 209 -13.45 7.29 6.81
C GLY A 209 -13.36 5.81 7.21
N PHE A 210 -12.70 4.97 6.41
CA PHE A 210 -12.44 3.57 6.76
C PHE A 210 -11.35 3.36 7.83
N LEU A 211 -10.59 4.41 8.15
CA LEU A 211 -9.69 4.47 9.30
C LEU A 211 -10.27 5.29 10.46
N GLY A 212 -11.58 5.55 10.43
CA GLY A 212 -12.29 6.31 11.46
C GLY A 212 -12.55 7.77 11.11
N GLY A 213 -11.85 8.33 10.10
CA GLY A 213 -12.08 9.69 9.60
C GLY A 213 -12.02 10.75 10.69
N LYS A 214 -11.08 10.60 11.63
CA LYS A 214 -10.98 11.48 12.80
C LYS A 214 -9.55 11.81 13.17
N ARG A 215 -9.37 13.00 13.70
CA ARG A 215 -8.08 13.45 14.22
C ARG A 215 -7.80 12.79 15.56
N HIS A 216 -6.70 12.06 15.64
CA HIS A 216 -6.21 11.51 16.91
C HIS A 216 -5.43 12.57 17.69
N PRO A 217 -5.34 12.47 19.03
CA PRO A 217 -4.30 13.18 19.77
C PRO A 217 -2.92 12.74 19.25
N TRP A 218 -2.07 13.68 18.87
CA TRP A 218 -0.78 13.41 18.23
C TRP A 218 0.07 12.40 19.03
N ASN A 219 0.27 12.64 20.32
CA ASN A 219 1.12 11.79 21.16
C ASN A 219 0.59 10.34 21.24
N LYS A 220 -0.73 10.15 21.34
CA LYS A 220 -1.32 8.81 21.31
C LYS A 220 -1.10 8.11 19.97
N PHE A 221 -1.22 8.84 18.87
CA PHE A 221 -0.98 8.28 17.53
C PHE A 221 0.50 7.92 17.32
N PHE A 222 1.40 8.78 17.79
CA PHE A 222 2.84 8.56 17.81
C PHE A 222 3.20 7.28 18.59
N GLU A 223 2.68 7.11 19.81
CA GLU A 223 2.88 5.90 20.60
C GLU A 223 2.29 4.65 19.92
N CYS A 224 1.07 4.74 19.35
CA CYS A 224 0.49 3.65 18.58
C CYS A 224 1.37 3.22 17.40
N TYR A 225 2.00 4.18 16.72
CA TYR A 225 2.90 3.90 15.61
C TYR A 225 4.15 3.15 16.07
N LEU A 226 4.81 3.63 17.12
CA LEU A 226 6.03 3.01 17.67
C LEU A 226 5.80 1.57 18.16
N GLN A 227 4.63 1.32 18.75
CA GLN A 227 4.20 0.01 19.25
C GLN A 227 3.61 -0.89 18.15
N GLY A 228 3.48 -0.41 16.91
CA GLY A 228 2.94 -1.20 15.80
C GLY A 228 1.46 -1.54 15.94
N HIS A 229 0.69 -0.69 16.63
CA HIS A 229 -0.74 -0.90 16.89
C HIS A 229 -1.64 -0.47 15.73
N LEU A 230 -1.10 0.24 14.75
CA LEU A 230 -1.88 0.77 13.62
C LEU A 230 -2.38 -0.35 12.69
N VAL A 231 -3.34 -0.01 11.82
CA VAL A 231 -3.74 -0.86 10.69
C VAL A 231 -2.49 -1.20 9.85
N TYR A 232 -2.35 -2.46 9.42
CA TYR A 232 -1.14 -3.07 8.84
C TYR A 232 0.04 -3.28 9.81
N GLY A 233 -0.11 -2.97 11.10
CA GLY A 233 0.86 -3.28 12.14
C GLY A 233 2.08 -2.36 12.14
N SER A 234 3.22 -2.91 12.56
CA SER A 234 4.49 -2.20 12.70
C SER A 234 5.12 -1.86 11.35
N TRP A 235 5.42 -0.58 11.12
CA TRP A 235 6.23 -0.17 9.97
C TRP A 235 7.60 -0.83 9.96
N PHE A 236 8.22 -0.98 11.14
CA PHE A 236 9.54 -1.60 11.28
C PHE A 236 9.51 -3.05 10.81
N ASP A 237 8.54 -3.84 11.26
CA ASP A 237 8.44 -5.26 10.92
C ASP A 237 8.10 -5.43 9.44
N HIS A 238 7.17 -4.63 8.92
CA HIS A 238 6.83 -4.62 7.49
C HIS A 238 8.06 -4.30 6.64
N THR A 239 8.76 -3.21 6.95
CA THR A 239 9.93 -2.76 6.17
C THR A 239 11.07 -3.76 6.25
N LYS A 240 11.39 -4.26 7.44
CA LYS A 240 12.48 -5.21 7.67
C LYS A 240 12.25 -6.52 6.93
N THR A 241 11.06 -7.11 7.05
CA THR A 241 10.76 -8.39 6.40
C THR A 241 10.86 -8.29 4.87
N TRP A 242 10.24 -7.28 4.27
CA TRP A 242 10.34 -7.06 2.82
C TRP A 242 11.75 -6.69 2.36
N TRP A 243 12.51 -5.94 3.16
CA TRP A 243 13.89 -5.58 2.86
C TRP A 243 14.82 -6.80 2.85
N GLU A 244 14.70 -7.70 3.83
CA GLU A 244 15.52 -8.92 3.86
C GLU A 244 15.21 -9.85 2.68
N GLU A 245 13.95 -9.94 2.25
CA GLU A 245 13.61 -10.70 1.04
C GLU A 245 14.16 -10.03 -0.23
N ALA A 246 14.17 -8.69 -0.29
CA ALA A 246 14.75 -7.97 -1.41
C ALA A 246 16.28 -8.16 -1.52
N LYS A 247 16.98 -8.29 -0.39
CA LYS A 247 18.41 -8.64 -0.35
C LYS A 247 18.69 -10.00 -0.96
N LYS A 248 17.85 -10.99 -0.64
CA LYS A 248 18.00 -12.37 -1.13
C LYS A 248 17.64 -12.51 -2.61
N HIS A 249 16.71 -11.67 -3.09
CA HIS A 249 16.13 -11.79 -4.41
C HIS A 249 16.11 -10.45 -5.19
N PRO A 250 17.28 -9.82 -5.44
CA PRO A 250 17.36 -8.52 -6.10
C PRO A 250 16.88 -8.53 -7.55
N ASP A 251 16.84 -9.69 -8.21
CA ASP A 251 16.27 -9.88 -9.55
C ASP A 251 14.72 -9.94 -9.55
N LYS A 252 14.12 -10.18 -8.38
CA LYS A 252 12.66 -10.28 -8.20
C LYS A 252 12.04 -9.11 -7.48
N ILE A 253 12.79 -8.43 -6.60
CA ILE A 253 12.30 -7.30 -5.83
C ILE A 253 13.18 -6.07 -6.08
N LEU A 254 12.63 -5.07 -6.77
CA LEU A 254 13.25 -3.76 -6.89
C LEU A 254 12.85 -2.88 -5.69
N VAL A 255 13.85 -2.45 -4.92
CA VAL A 255 13.64 -1.46 -3.86
C VAL A 255 13.84 -0.05 -4.40
N ILE A 256 12.85 0.81 -4.17
CA ILE A 256 12.91 2.24 -4.44
C ILE A 256 12.46 3.02 -3.20
N THR A 257 12.87 4.28 -3.08
CA THR A 257 12.34 5.16 -2.03
C THR A 257 11.52 6.31 -2.58
N TYR A 258 10.57 6.80 -1.79
CA TYR A 258 9.84 8.03 -2.06
C TYR A 258 10.80 9.21 -2.27
N GLU A 259 11.86 9.27 -1.47
CA GLU A 259 12.88 10.32 -1.51
C GLU A 259 13.65 10.31 -2.84
N GLU A 260 14.00 9.13 -3.36
CA GLU A 260 14.61 8.97 -4.69
C GLU A 260 13.69 9.45 -5.80
N MET A 261 12.41 9.05 -5.76
CA MET A 261 11.42 9.49 -6.75
C MET A 261 11.22 11.01 -6.72
N GLN A 262 11.28 11.63 -5.54
CA GLN A 262 11.13 13.08 -5.35
C GLN A 262 12.34 13.88 -5.81
N THR A 263 13.53 13.31 -5.69
CA THR A 263 14.78 13.95 -6.11
C THR A 263 15.02 13.80 -7.60
N ASP A 264 14.80 12.61 -8.17
CA ASP A 264 15.02 12.34 -9.60
C ASP A 264 14.02 11.30 -10.15
N LEU A 265 12.81 11.78 -10.46
CA LEU A 265 11.76 10.93 -11.04
C LEU A 265 12.18 10.33 -12.39
N ALA A 266 12.92 11.07 -13.22
CA ALA A 266 13.33 10.63 -14.55
C ALA A 266 14.19 9.36 -14.46
N LYS A 267 15.20 9.40 -13.59
CA LYS A 267 16.06 8.26 -13.30
C LYS A 267 15.29 7.09 -12.73
N MET A 268 14.38 7.34 -11.78
CA MET A 268 13.59 6.26 -11.18
C MET A 268 12.66 5.59 -12.18
N VAL A 269 12.04 6.35 -13.10
CA VAL A 269 11.21 5.80 -14.18
C VAL A 269 12.05 4.89 -15.10
N LYS A 270 13.28 5.30 -15.46
CA LYS A 270 14.18 4.44 -16.26
C LYS A 270 14.52 3.15 -15.52
N ILE A 271 14.92 3.23 -14.25
CA ILE A 271 15.27 2.06 -13.42
C ILE A 271 14.09 1.09 -13.31
N ILE A 272 12.88 1.60 -13.06
CA ILE A 272 11.67 0.77 -12.98
C ILE A 272 11.39 0.11 -14.34
N GLY A 273 11.47 0.86 -15.45
CA GLY A 273 11.27 0.32 -16.79
C GLY A 273 12.25 -0.81 -17.12
N GLU A 274 13.54 -0.61 -16.86
CA GLU A 274 14.59 -1.63 -17.03
C GLU A 274 14.30 -2.87 -16.18
N PHE A 275 14.01 -2.69 -14.89
CA PHE A 275 13.68 -3.78 -13.99
C PHE A 275 12.48 -4.59 -14.47
N LEU A 276 11.46 -3.93 -15.03
CA LEU A 276 10.28 -4.60 -15.59
C LEU A 276 10.55 -5.30 -16.93
N GLY A 277 11.70 -5.04 -17.58
CA GLY A 277 11.98 -5.51 -18.94
C GLY A 277 11.21 -4.71 -20.00
N LYS A 278 10.81 -3.48 -19.66
CA LYS A 278 10.16 -2.52 -20.55
C LYS A 278 10.86 -1.16 -20.44
N PRO A 279 12.07 -1.01 -21.01
CA PRO A 279 12.80 0.25 -21.02
C PRO A 279 11.94 1.39 -21.57
N VAL A 280 11.93 2.52 -20.86
CA VAL A 280 11.14 3.70 -21.25
C VAL A 280 11.89 4.47 -22.33
N LYS A 281 11.23 4.69 -23.46
CA LYS A 281 11.79 5.46 -24.59
C LYS A 281 12.06 6.91 -24.18
N GLU A 282 13.12 7.49 -24.72
CA GLU A 282 13.48 8.91 -24.45
C GLU A 282 12.35 9.89 -24.85
N GLU A 283 11.55 9.55 -25.85
CA GLU A 283 10.39 10.34 -26.28
C GLU A 283 9.17 10.23 -25.34
N THR A 284 9.02 9.10 -24.64
CA THR A 284 7.92 8.86 -23.70
C THR A 284 8.24 9.43 -22.32
N LEU A 285 9.51 9.40 -21.91
CA LEU A 285 9.95 9.78 -20.58
C LEU A 285 9.48 11.19 -20.13
N PRO A 286 9.64 12.28 -20.93
CA PRO A 286 9.14 13.60 -20.54
C PRO A 286 7.63 13.63 -20.30
N LYS A 287 6.85 12.82 -21.06
CA LYS A 287 5.39 12.71 -20.89
C LYS A 287 5.06 12.09 -19.53
N ILE A 288 5.76 11.01 -19.16
CA ILE A 288 5.59 10.34 -17.87
C ILE A 288 5.93 11.30 -16.72
N ILE A 289 7.07 12.00 -16.80
CA ILE A 289 7.52 12.93 -15.75
C ILE A 289 6.49 14.05 -15.54
N ASN A 290 6.02 14.67 -16.62
CA ASN A 290 5.03 15.74 -16.53
C ASN A 290 3.69 15.24 -15.96
N HIS A 291 3.22 14.07 -16.42
CA HIS A 291 1.97 13.46 -15.98
C HIS A 291 2.01 13.04 -14.51
N CYS A 292 3.13 12.47 -14.07
CA CYS A 292 3.34 11.99 -12.70
C CYS A 292 3.90 13.08 -11.77
N SER A 293 3.97 14.34 -12.20
CA SER A 293 4.34 15.43 -11.31
C SER A 293 3.25 15.65 -10.25
N PHE A 294 3.65 16.04 -9.04
CA PHE A 294 2.72 16.24 -7.93
C PHE A 294 1.58 17.22 -8.27
N SER A 295 1.88 18.30 -9.00
CA SER A 295 0.91 19.30 -9.41
C SER A 295 -0.11 18.76 -10.42
N THR A 296 0.33 17.93 -11.38
CA THR A 296 -0.56 17.28 -12.34
C THR A 296 -1.41 16.22 -11.66
N MET A 297 -0.80 15.33 -10.89
CA MET A 297 -1.51 14.28 -10.15
C MET A 297 -2.55 14.86 -9.19
N LYS A 298 -2.27 15.98 -8.51
CA LYS A 298 -3.20 16.64 -7.59
C LYS A 298 -4.46 17.16 -8.27
N ARG A 299 -4.36 17.57 -9.55
CA ARG A 299 -5.49 18.03 -10.37
C ARG A 299 -6.17 16.88 -11.13
N ASN A 300 -5.51 15.74 -11.29
CA ASN A 300 -6.03 14.60 -12.02
C ASN A 300 -7.07 13.84 -11.19
N LYS A 301 -8.35 13.92 -11.58
CA LYS A 301 -9.48 13.26 -10.92
C LYS A 301 -9.37 11.73 -10.87
N ALA A 302 -8.70 11.12 -11.85
CA ALA A 302 -8.48 9.68 -11.91
C ALA A 302 -7.50 9.19 -10.82
N VAL A 303 -6.75 10.10 -10.19
CA VAL A 303 -5.60 9.78 -9.31
C VAL A 303 -5.71 10.45 -7.94
N ASN A 304 -6.23 11.67 -7.87
CA ASN A 304 -6.33 12.45 -6.63
C ASN A 304 -7.42 11.95 -5.65
N ARG A 305 -8.15 10.89 -6.04
CA ARG A 305 -9.23 10.27 -5.27
C ARG A 305 -10.37 11.23 -4.92
N SER A 306 -10.58 12.30 -5.70
CA SER A 306 -11.68 13.25 -5.46
C SER A 306 -13.06 12.66 -5.76
N GLU A 307 -13.13 11.64 -6.62
CA GLU A 307 -14.38 11.02 -7.09
C GLU A 307 -14.46 9.52 -6.72
N VAL A 308 -14.06 9.15 -5.49
CA VAL A 308 -14.14 7.74 -5.06
C VAL A 308 -15.58 7.24 -5.15
N PRO A 309 -15.84 6.03 -5.71
CA PRO A 309 -17.18 5.52 -5.98
C PRO A 309 -18.11 5.44 -4.76
N VAL A 310 -17.54 5.35 -3.55
CA VAL A 310 -18.30 5.22 -2.30
C VAL A 310 -18.23 6.51 -1.48
N LYS A 311 -19.38 7.17 -1.33
CA LYS A 311 -19.50 8.39 -0.50
C LYS A 311 -19.18 8.07 0.96
N GLY A 312 -18.28 8.87 1.55
CA GLY A 312 -17.82 8.74 2.94
C GLY A 312 -16.53 7.92 3.13
N LEU A 313 -15.94 7.35 2.07
CA LEU A 313 -14.62 6.69 2.18
C LEU A 313 -13.48 7.66 2.46
N PHE A 314 -13.58 8.87 1.90
CA PHE A 314 -12.65 9.96 2.15
C PHE A 314 -13.44 11.26 2.36
N ASP A 315 -13.10 12.00 3.41
CA ASP A 315 -13.46 13.40 3.52
C ASP A 315 -12.42 14.24 2.76
N ASN A 316 -12.71 14.48 1.49
CA ASN A 316 -11.90 15.35 0.63
C ASN A 316 -12.36 16.81 0.65
N GLN A 317 -13.43 17.15 1.41
CA GLN A 317 -13.96 18.51 1.46
C GLN A 317 -13.17 19.40 2.43
N SER A 318 -12.61 18.81 3.49
CA SER A 318 -11.84 19.54 4.51
C SER A 318 -10.34 19.54 4.25
N LYS A 319 -9.76 18.45 3.72
CA LYS A 319 -8.30 18.28 3.50
C LYS A 319 -7.99 17.43 2.27
N SER A 320 -7.02 17.86 1.46
CA SER A 320 -6.62 17.16 0.23
C SER A 320 -5.81 15.88 0.52
N PHE A 321 -6.17 14.76 -0.13
CA PHE A 321 -5.40 13.50 -0.09
C PHE A 321 -3.92 13.69 -0.48
N MET A 322 -3.66 14.59 -1.44
CA MET A 322 -2.32 15.04 -1.84
C MET A 322 -1.93 16.30 -1.04
N ARG A 323 -1.38 16.06 0.16
CA ARG A 323 -1.08 17.08 1.18
C ARG A 323 0.08 18.00 0.82
N SER A 324 1.32 17.59 1.08
CA SER A 324 2.52 18.41 0.88
C SER A 324 3.47 17.84 -0.18
N GLY A 325 3.63 16.52 -0.25
CA GLY A 325 4.51 15.86 -1.22
C GLY A 325 6.01 16.10 -0.98
N ARG A 326 6.40 16.53 0.23
CA ARG A 326 7.78 16.96 0.57
C ARG A 326 8.51 15.92 1.43
N ILE A 327 9.83 16.01 1.41
CA ILE A 327 10.76 15.33 2.33
C ILE A 327 11.05 16.30 3.50
N GLY A 328 11.03 15.81 4.74
CA GLY A 328 11.39 16.57 5.94
C GLY A 328 10.23 17.32 6.60
N ASP A 329 8.98 17.07 6.20
CA ASP A 329 7.81 17.73 6.79
C ASP A 329 7.61 17.33 8.26
N TRP A 330 8.11 16.16 8.65
CA TRP A 330 8.14 15.66 10.03
C TRP A 330 8.75 16.63 11.05
N MET A 331 9.72 17.46 10.64
CA MET A 331 10.39 18.42 11.52
C MET A 331 9.42 19.47 12.10
N SER A 332 8.31 19.74 11.43
CA SER A 332 7.27 20.67 11.91
C SER A 332 6.27 20.04 12.88
N HIS A 333 6.32 18.72 13.08
CA HIS A 333 5.36 17.96 13.85
C HIS A 333 5.95 17.31 15.11
N PHE A 334 7.22 16.88 15.04
CA PHE A 334 7.88 16.21 16.15
C PHE A 334 8.41 17.23 17.15
N SER A 335 8.23 16.97 18.44
CA SER A 335 8.99 17.67 19.48
C SER A 335 10.43 17.14 19.54
N PRO A 336 11.40 17.90 20.09
CA PRO A 336 12.77 17.41 20.25
C PRO A 336 12.86 16.05 20.98
N GLY A 337 12.13 15.89 22.09
CA GLY A 337 12.10 14.60 22.81
C GLY A 337 11.45 13.46 22.01
N GLN A 338 10.49 13.75 21.12
CA GLN A 338 9.95 12.73 20.22
C GLN A 338 10.96 12.32 19.13
N VAL A 339 11.81 13.25 18.69
CA VAL A 339 12.90 12.94 17.75
C VAL A 339 13.87 11.97 18.42
N GLU A 340 14.33 12.28 19.64
CA GLU A 340 15.25 11.43 20.41
C GLU A 340 14.68 10.02 20.63
N ILE A 341 13.46 9.90 21.16
CA ILE A 341 12.80 8.61 21.38
C ILE A 341 12.64 7.82 20.07
N PHE A 342 12.27 8.51 19.00
CA PHE A 342 12.09 7.86 17.71
C PHE A 342 13.41 7.33 17.17
N ASP A 343 14.48 8.11 17.27
CA ASP A 343 15.79 7.75 16.75
C ASP A 343 16.39 6.57 17.50
N GLU A 344 16.28 6.53 18.83
CA GLU A 344 16.69 5.37 19.65
C GLU A 344 15.96 4.08 19.22
N ILE A 345 14.62 4.14 19.11
CA ILE A 345 13.83 2.98 18.68
C ILE A 345 14.15 2.58 17.23
N TYR A 346 14.38 3.57 16.36
CA TYR A 346 14.72 3.31 14.96
C TYR A 346 16.06 2.59 14.85
N GLU A 347 17.09 3.08 15.56
CA GLU A 347 18.40 2.44 15.62
C GLU A 347 18.30 1.01 16.17
N GLU A 348 17.59 0.81 17.29
CA GLU A 348 17.40 -0.52 17.88
C GLU A 348 16.70 -1.49 16.92
N LYS A 349 15.54 -1.10 16.36
CA LYS A 349 14.71 -2.01 15.54
C LYS A 349 15.31 -2.30 14.17
N MET A 350 16.02 -1.33 13.60
CA MET A 350 16.62 -1.42 12.26
C MET A 350 18.09 -1.84 12.28
N ALA A 351 18.69 -2.01 13.47
CA ALA A 351 20.03 -2.55 13.62
C ALA A 351 20.22 -3.87 12.87
N GLY A 352 21.39 -4.03 12.25
CA GLY A 352 21.78 -5.24 11.51
C GLY A 352 21.09 -5.45 10.16
N THR A 353 20.10 -4.64 9.78
CA THR A 353 19.42 -4.78 8.48
C THR A 353 20.28 -4.32 7.30
N GLY A 354 21.19 -3.38 7.55
CA GLY A 354 21.94 -2.67 6.50
C GLY A 354 21.07 -1.70 5.68
N LEU A 355 19.82 -1.46 6.08
CA LEU A 355 18.96 -0.47 5.42
C LEU A 355 19.35 0.94 5.87
N THR A 356 19.69 1.80 4.92
CA THR A 356 19.91 3.24 5.15
C THR A 356 18.88 4.05 4.40
N LEU A 357 18.14 4.90 5.12
CA LEU A 357 17.19 5.86 4.57
C LEU A 357 17.66 7.28 4.88
N THR A 358 17.27 8.23 4.03
CA THR A 358 17.51 9.65 4.25
C THR A 358 16.27 10.31 4.84
N PHE A 359 16.45 11.30 5.71
CA PHE A 359 15.37 11.93 6.48
C PHE A 359 15.12 13.40 6.10
N THR A 360 16.05 14.04 5.37
CA THR A 360 15.89 15.41 4.87
C THR A 360 16.12 15.51 3.37
N ALA A 361 15.64 16.60 2.76
CA ALA A 361 15.81 16.85 1.33
C ALA A 361 17.29 17.11 0.97
N GLU A 362 18.01 17.82 1.85
CA GLU A 362 19.43 18.12 1.70
C GLU A 362 20.27 16.84 1.78
N GLU A 363 19.98 15.98 2.76
CA GLU A 363 20.64 14.69 2.91
C GLU A 363 20.38 13.80 1.69
N THR A 364 19.13 13.72 1.25
CA THR A 364 18.73 12.95 0.06
C THR A 364 19.49 13.44 -1.17
N SER A 365 19.50 14.75 -1.41
CA SER A 365 20.17 15.35 -2.57
C SER A 365 21.67 15.06 -2.56
N ARG A 366 22.32 15.17 -1.40
CA ARG A 366 23.74 14.84 -1.23
C ARG A 366 24.01 13.36 -1.54
N VAL A 367 23.25 12.45 -0.92
CA VAL A 367 23.43 11.00 -1.11
C VAL A 367 23.19 10.61 -2.57
N MET A 368 22.15 11.17 -3.20
CA MET A 368 21.86 10.94 -4.62
C MET A 368 22.97 11.48 -5.54
N ALA A 369 23.58 12.61 -5.22
CA ALA A 369 24.71 13.15 -5.99
C ALA A 369 25.99 12.30 -5.83
N GLU A 370 26.27 11.80 -4.62
CA GLU A 370 27.46 11.00 -4.32
C GLU A 370 27.37 9.56 -4.81
N LYS A 371 26.21 8.91 -4.57
CA LYS A 371 26.03 7.46 -4.77
C LYS A 371 25.09 7.13 -5.93
N GLY A 372 24.35 8.10 -6.44
CA GLY A 372 23.35 7.90 -7.49
C GLY A 372 22.03 7.29 -7.00
N ARG A 373 21.98 6.64 -5.85
CA ARG A 373 20.79 6.07 -5.22
C ARG A 373 20.85 6.29 -3.71
N VAL A 374 19.70 6.39 -3.06
CA VAL A 374 19.59 6.25 -1.61
C VAL A 374 19.78 4.78 -1.24
N ILE A 375 19.12 3.89 -1.98
CA ILE A 375 19.26 2.45 -1.83
C ILE A 375 20.24 1.95 -2.90
N ASN A 376 21.52 1.89 -2.55
CA ASN A 376 22.49 1.16 -3.33
C ASN A 376 22.15 -0.33 -3.23
N GLN A 377 21.53 -0.89 -4.26
CA GLN A 377 21.18 -2.31 -4.32
C GLN A 377 22.48 -3.14 -4.35
N PHE A 378 22.92 -3.51 -3.14
CA PHE A 378 23.89 -4.54 -2.78
C PHE A 378 25.23 -4.47 -3.52
N VAL A 379 26.01 -3.42 -3.25
CA VAL A 379 27.44 -3.35 -3.64
C VAL A 379 28.27 -4.45 -2.95
N ASP A 380 27.79 -5.02 -1.84
CA ASP A 380 28.55 -5.97 -1.01
C ASP A 380 28.04 -7.42 -1.03
N CYS A 381 27.11 -7.79 -1.91
CA CYS A 381 26.70 -9.19 -2.10
C CYS A 381 27.27 -9.75 -3.42
N LYS A 382 28.60 -9.74 -3.56
CA LYS A 382 29.23 -10.71 -4.44
C LYS A 382 29.12 -12.08 -3.76
N PRO A 383 28.63 -13.14 -4.41
CA PRO A 383 28.84 -14.48 -3.89
C PRO A 383 30.36 -14.70 -3.80
N ASN A 384 30.84 -15.16 -2.64
CA ASN A 384 32.19 -15.67 -2.54
C ASN A 384 32.37 -16.70 -3.65
N ALA A 385 33.34 -16.45 -4.53
CA ALA A 385 33.64 -17.31 -5.68
C ALA A 385 34.28 -18.66 -5.28
N GLU A 386 34.15 -19.09 -4.02
CA GLU A 386 34.78 -20.29 -3.48
C GLU A 386 33.83 -21.50 -3.33
N GLU A 387 32.54 -21.38 -3.63
CA GLU A 387 31.60 -22.53 -3.62
C GLU A 387 31.22 -23.04 -5.03
N LYS A 388 32.20 -23.08 -5.95
CA LYS A 388 32.05 -23.72 -7.26
C LYS A 388 32.97 -24.91 -7.52
N GLU A 389 33.59 -25.46 -6.48
CA GLU A 389 34.48 -26.62 -6.64
C GLU A 389 34.05 -27.90 -5.94
N ASN A 390 32.85 -27.98 -5.37
CA ASN A 390 32.30 -29.26 -4.89
C ASN A 390 30.79 -29.35 -5.13
N LEU A 391 30.39 -29.70 -6.35
CA LEU A 391 29.16 -30.43 -6.68
C LEU A 391 29.24 -31.04 -8.08
#